data_AF-A0A972ALF4-F1
#
_entry.id   AF-A0A972ALF4-F1
#
_cell.length_a   1.000
_cell.length_b   1.000
_cell.length_c   1.000
_cell.angle_alpha   90.00
_cell.angle_beta   90.00
_cell.angle_gamma   90.00
#
_symmetry.space_group_name_H-M   'P 1'
#
loop_
_entity.id
_entity.type
_entity.pdbx_description
1 polymer ?
#
loop_
_entity_poly.entity_id
_entity_poly.type
_entity_poly.pdbx_seq_one_letter_code
_entity_poly.pdbx_strand_id
1 'polypeptide(L)'
;MITSRCGRLIHLDKAWIHSDPWGAYRLVLLAARFDMAIATDTVELIKSVDFTRLDKGHIFPELSKLLLSERPSQGLRYMFRCGILKQVHPLLFALVGCRQEESHHPEGDAFQHTLLVVEQCRKRLQDSAHPLVLMWAALLHDIGKPATTAYHKGKLTAYGHDVAGSRLAVSFLTELKAPPEVVNAVQQLVREHMQPVLLYKQKDKVSDRAIRRLLARVDIKELLLLSEADYTGRGITRDYQPIKNWLCRRIEQLQMPGADKS
;
A
#
# COMPACT_ATOMS: atom_id res chain seq x y z
N MET A 1 -28.56 -14.35 5.37
CA MET A 1 -27.83 -15.48 4.75
C MET A 1 -26.96 -14.94 3.60
N ILE A 2 -25.66 -15.22 3.61
CA ILE A 2 -24.75 -14.95 2.49
C ILE A 2 -24.64 -16.24 1.69
N THR A 3 -24.85 -16.18 0.38
CA THR A 3 -24.72 -17.32 -0.52
C THR A 3 -23.73 -17.04 -1.63
N SER A 4 -23.10 -18.09 -2.14
CA SER A 4 -22.32 -18.06 -3.37
C SER A 4 -23.20 -18.53 -4.51
N ARG A 5 -23.33 -17.72 -5.57
CA ARG A 5 -23.96 -18.15 -6.83
C ARG A 5 -23.05 -17.80 -7.99
N CYS A 6 -22.58 -18.81 -8.72
CA CYS A 6 -21.69 -18.63 -9.88
C CYS A 6 -20.44 -17.78 -9.57
N GLY A 7 -19.78 -18.03 -8.43
CA GLY A 7 -18.59 -17.28 -8.01
C GLY A 7 -18.87 -15.85 -7.51
N ARG A 8 -20.15 -15.52 -7.24
CA ARG A 8 -20.55 -14.23 -6.70
C ARG A 8 -21.10 -14.35 -5.29
N LEU A 9 -20.65 -13.47 -4.40
CA LEU A 9 -21.27 -13.26 -3.09
C LEU A 9 -22.55 -12.46 -3.28
N ILE A 10 -23.65 -13.03 -2.80
CA ILE A 10 -24.97 -12.43 -2.78
C ILE A 10 -25.45 -12.40 -1.34
N HIS A 11 -25.90 -11.22 -0.91
CA HIS A 11 -26.58 -11.07 0.36
C HIS A 11 -28.10 -11.09 0.19
N LEU A 12 -28.80 -11.89 1.01
CA LEU A 12 -30.24 -12.14 0.85
C LEU A 12 -31.12 -11.41 1.88
N ASP A 13 -30.56 -10.82 2.94
CA ASP A 13 -31.32 -10.27 4.06
C ASP A 13 -31.01 -8.78 4.32
N LYS A 14 -31.77 -7.89 3.67
CA LYS A 14 -31.55 -6.44 3.80
C LYS A 14 -31.59 -5.95 5.25
N ALA A 15 -32.44 -6.50 6.11
CA ALA A 15 -32.54 -6.03 7.50
C ALA A 15 -31.25 -6.35 8.26
N TRP A 16 -30.69 -7.54 8.07
CA TRP A 16 -29.45 -7.96 8.74
C TRP A 16 -28.26 -7.03 8.44
N ILE A 17 -28.06 -6.64 7.18
CA ILE A 17 -26.84 -5.90 6.79
C ILE A 17 -26.78 -4.49 7.38
N HIS A 18 -27.93 -3.87 7.64
CA HIS A 18 -28.01 -2.57 8.31
C HIS A 18 -27.82 -2.71 9.82
N SER A 19 -28.23 -3.85 10.40
CA SER A 19 -28.06 -4.14 11.82
C SER A 19 -26.66 -4.65 12.20
N ASP A 20 -25.88 -5.15 11.22
CA ASP A 20 -24.53 -5.67 11.42
C ASP A 20 -23.49 -5.05 10.45
N PRO A 21 -22.98 -3.84 10.76
CA PRO A 21 -21.92 -3.19 9.97
C PRO A 21 -20.63 -4.01 9.87
N TRP A 22 -20.31 -4.81 10.89
CA TRP A 22 -19.13 -5.69 10.83
C TRP A 22 -19.32 -6.84 9.84
N GLY A 23 -20.52 -7.41 9.78
CA GLY A 23 -20.91 -8.39 8.76
C GLY A 23 -20.74 -7.83 7.35
N ALA A 24 -21.22 -6.60 7.11
CA ALA A 24 -21.06 -5.91 5.83
C ALA A 24 -19.58 -5.63 5.48
N TYR A 25 -18.77 -5.19 6.46
CA TYR A 25 -17.32 -5.00 6.30
C TYR A 25 -16.63 -6.33 5.94
N ARG A 26 -16.93 -7.40 6.67
CA ARG A 26 -16.35 -8.73 6.44
C ARG A 26 -16.77 -9.37 5.12
N LEU A 27 -17.94 -9.03 4.57
CA LEU A 27 -18.34 -9.50 3.24
C LEU A 27 -17.33 -9.05 2.17
N VAL A 28 -16.82 -7.82 2.27
CA VAL A 28 -15.77 -7.31 1.39
C VAL A 28 -14.46 -8.08 1.56
N LEU A 29 -14.10 -8.46 2.79
CA LEU A 29 -12.93 -9.28 3.08
C LEU A 29 -13.05 -10.68 2.48
N LEU A 30 -14.24 -11.29 2.58
CA LEU A 30 -14.51 -12.62 2.02
C LEU A 30 -14.38 -12.61 0.50
N ALA A 31 -14.85 -11.55 -0.17
CA ALA A 31 -14.68 -11.37 -1.61
C ALA A 31 -13.20 -11.43 -2.01
N ALA A 32 -12.35 -10.67 -1.30
CA ALA A 32 -10.91 -10.65 -1.54
C ALA A 32 -10.22 -11.99 -1.21
N ARG A 33 -10.65 -12.65 -0.13
CA ARG A 33 -10.10 -13.93 0.32
C ARG A 33 -10.35 -15.08 -0.65
N PHE A 34 -11.52 -15.10 -1.27
CA PHE A 34 -11.94 -16.20 -2.14
C PHE A 34 -11.95 -15.83 -3.63
N ASP A 35 -11.39 -14.67 -4.01
CA ASP A 35 -11.46 -14.11 -5.36
C ASP A 35 -12.89 -14.14 -5.96
N MET A 36 -13.85 -13.71 -5.14
CA MET A 36 -15.25 -13.71 -5.51
C MET A 36 -15.72 -12.31 -5.85
N ALA A 37 -16.60 -12.20 -6.84
CA ALA A 37 -17.25 -10.94 -7.12
C ALA A 37 -18.41 -10.67 -6.15
N ILE A 38 -18.65 -9.42 -5.76
CA ILE A 38 -19.86 -9.04 -5.02
C ILE A 38 -20.91 -8.59 -6.03
N ALA A 39 -22.13 -9.13 -5.94
CA ALA A 39 -23.23 -8.73 -6.81
C ALA A 39 -23.52 -7.21 -6.68
N THR A 40 -23.87 -6.55 -7.79
CA THR A 40 -24.07 -5.09 -7.82
C THR A 40 -25.10 -4.63 -6.78
N ASP A 41 -26.23 -5.31 -6.66
CA ASP A 41 -27.27 -4.99 -5.68
C ASP A 41 -26.77 -5.14 -4.23
N THR A 42 -25.84 -6.07 -3.98
CA THR A 42 -25.19 -6.22 -2.67
C THR A 42 -24.20 -5.08 -2.42
N VAL A 43 -23.46 -4.61 -3.44
CA VAL A 43 -22.59 -3.43 -3.32
C VAL A 43 -23.41 -2.18 -2.96
N GLU A 44 -24.52 -1.93 -3.68
CA GLU A 44 -25.39 -0.76 -3.41
C GLU A 44 -26.04 -0.85 -2.02
N LEU A 45 -26.39 -2.05 -1.58
CA LEU A 45 -26.90 -2.26 -0.24
C LEU A 45 -25.84 -1.97 0.83
N ILE A 46 -24.62 -2.49 0.70
CA ILE A 46 -23.51 -2.21 1.63
C ILE A 46 -23.21 -0.70 1.69
N LYS A 47 -23.32 0.00 0.56
CA LYS A 47 -23.08 1.44 0.47
C LYS A 47 -24.03 2.28 1.33
N SER A 48 -25.20 1.74 1.64
CA SER A 48 -26.20 2.38 2.53
C SER A 48 -26.01 2.06 4.01
N VAL A 49 -25.00 1.25 4.37
CA VAL A 49 -24.65 0.94 5.76
C VAL A 49 -23.83 2.08 6.37
N ASP A 50 -24.14 2.41 7.63
CA ASP A 50 -23.35 3.34 8.45
C ASP A 50 -22.18 2.59 9.11
N PHE A 51 -20.96 2.88 8.66
CA PHE A 51 -19.73 2.31 9.21
C PHE A 51 -19.04 3.23 10.22
N THR A 52 -19.59 4.42 10.51
CA THR A 52 -18.93 5.40 11.40
C THR A 52 -18.83 4.92 12.85
N ARG A 53 -19.65 3.93 13.22
CA ARG A 53 -19.69 3.31 14.56
C ARG A 53 -18.76 2.11 14.72
N LEU A 54 -18.00 1.72 13.70
CA LEU A 54 -17.06 0.62 13.82
C LEU A 54 -15.97 0.95 14.85
N ASP A 55 -15.68 0.01 15.74
CA ASP A 55 -14.56 0.13 16.66
C ASP A 55 -13.23 0.02 15.90
N LYS A 56 -12.48 1.12 15.89
CA LYS A 56 -11.19 1.24 15.19
C LYS A 56 -10.17 0.18 15.63
N GLY A 57 -10.24 -0.29 16.88
CA GLY A 57 -9.36 -1.34 17.39
C GLY A 57 -9.51 -2.70 16.70
N HIS A 58 -10.67 -2.96 16.10
CA HIS A 58 -10.93 -4.20 15.36
C HIS A 58 -10.62 -4.07 13.86
N ILE A 59 -10.38 -2.84 13.37
CA ILE A 59 -10.15 -2.59 11.95
C ILE A 59 -8.76 -3.06 11.53
N PHE A 60 -7.71 -2.84 12.33
CA PHE A 60 -6.36 -3.31 12.01
C PHE A 60 -6.31 -4.82 11.73
N PRO A 61 -6.79 -5.71 12.61
CA PRO A 61 -6.74 -7.14 12.34
C PRO A 61 -7.62 -7.56 11.15
N GLU A 62 -8.77 -6.93 10.93
CA GLU A 62 -9.63 -7.25 9.79
C GLU A 62 -9.03 -6.77 8.45
N LEU A 63 -8.55 -5.53 8.38
CA LEU A 63 -7.87 -5.01 7.19
C LEU A 63 -6.55 -5.74 6.92
N SER A 64 -5.84 -6.20 7.96
CA SER A 64 -4.64 -7.04 7.79
C SER A 64 -4.98 -8.38 7.12
N LYS A 65 -6.11 -9.01 7.46
CA LYS A 65 -6.58 -10.23 6.76
C LYS A 65 -6.89 -9.95 5.29
N LEU A 66 -7.47 -8.79 4.98
CA LEU A 66 -7.69 -8.38 3.59
C LEU A 66 -6.37 -8.21 2.86
N LEU A 67 -5.40 -7.52 3.46
CA LEU A 67 -4.10 -7.27 2.85
C LEU A 67 -3.32 -8.56 2.57
N LEU A 68 -3.47 -9.57 3.43
CA LEU A 68 -2.86 -10.89 3.23
C LEU A 68 -3.73 -11.87 2.44
N SER A 69 -4.88 -11.43 1.91
CA SER A 69 -5.79 -12.26 1.15
C SER A 69 -5.25 -12.64 -0.24
N GLU A 70 -5.97 -13.47 -0.97
CA GLU A 70 -5.60 -13.84 -2.34
C GLU A 70 -5.65 -12.63 -3.30
N ARG A 71 -6.66 -11.77 -3.14
CA ARG A 71 -6.90 -10.63 -4.03
C ARG A 71 -7.10 -9.33 -3.24
N PRO A 72 -6.05 -8.84 -2.55
CA PRO A 72 -6.14 -7.66 -1.69
C PRO A 72 -6.57 -6.40 -2.47
N SER A 73 -6.07 -6.23 -3.70
CA SER A 73 -6.42 -5.10 -4.56
C SER A 73 -7.91 -5.07 -4.91
N GLN A 74 -8.52 -6.24 -5.12
CA GLN A 74 -9.96 -6.36 -5.36
C GLN A 74 -10.77 -6.02 -4.11
N GLY A 75 -10.34 -6.48 -2.93
CA GLY A 75 -10.94 -6.12 -1.65
C GLY A 75 -10.97 -4.62 -1.40
N LEU A 76 -9.83 -3.95 -1.59
CA LEU A 76 -9.73 -2.49 -1.47
C LEU A 76 -10.64 -1.76 -2.49
N ARG A 77 -10.73 -2.28 -3.72
CA ARG A 77 -11.67 -1.74 -4.73
C ARG A 77 -13.13 -1.89 -4.29
N TYR A 78 -13.50 -3.00 -3.65
CA TYR A 78 -14.83 -3.15 -3.06
C TYR A 78 -15.04 -2.23 -1.87
N MET A 79 -14.04 -2.01 -1.00
CA MET A 79 -14.14 -1.01 0.06
C MET A 79 -14.42 0.40 -0.48
N PHE A 80 -13.81 0.75 -1.62
CA PHE A 80 -14.12 1.99 -2.31
C PHE A 80 -15.57 2.02 -2.84
N ARG A 81 -15.96 1.01 -3.63
CA ARG A 81 -17.29 0.94 -4.25
C ARG A 81 -18.44 0.91 -3.24
N CYS A 82 -18.23 0.21 -2.13
CA CYS A 82 -19.17 0.11 -1.02
C CYS A 82 -19.15 1.34 -0.09
N GLY A 83 -18.38 2.38 -0.39
CA GLY A 83 -18.30 3.60 0.44
C GLY A 83 -17.57 3.45 1.78
N ILE A 84 -17.04 2.27 2.08
CA ILE A 84 -16.30 1.98 3.32
C ILE A 84 -15.06 2.87 3.43
N LEU A 85 -14.28 3.04 2.35
CA LEU A 85 -13.09 3.89 2.41
C LEU A 85 -13.45 5.33 2.82
N LYS A 86 -14.53 5.88 2.27
CA LYS A 86 -14.96 7.25 2.58
C LYS A 86 -15.36 7.42 4.04
N GLN A 87 -16.07 6.44 4.60
CA GLN A 87 -16.59 6.52 5.98
C GLN A 87 -15.53 6.16 7.03
N VAL A 88 -14.65 5.20 6.73
CA VAL A 88 -13.78 4.54 7.72
C VAL A 88 -12.31 4.91 7.53
N HIS A 89 -11.87 5.10 6.28
CA HIS A 89 -10.46 5.30 5.93
C HIS A 89 -10.25 6.57 5.09
N PRO A 90 -10.61 7.77 5.61
CA PRO A 90 -10.62 8.99 4.81
C PRO A 90 -9.25 9.34 4.19
N LEU A 91 -8.15 8.97 4.85
CA LEU A 91 -6.80 9.16 4.29
C LEU A 91 -6.54 8.28 3.05
N LEU A 92 -7.06 7.05 3.02
CA LEU A 92 -6.99 6.20 1.83
C LEU A 92 -7.96 6.71 0.75
N PHE A 93 -9.14 7.17 1.14
CA PHE A 93 -10.11 7.76 0.21
C PHE A 93 -9.54 9.00 -0.49
N ALA A 94 -8.71 9.80 0.19
CA ALA A 94 -8.07 10.99 -0.39
C ALA A 94 -7.12 10.65 -1.57
N LEU A 95 -6.67 9.40 -1.71
CA LEU A 95 -5.90 8.95 -2.87
C LEU A 95 -6.77 8.82 -4.13
N VAL A 96 -8.08 8.61 -3.96
CA VAL A 96 -9.02 8.50 -5.09
C VAL A 96 -9.14 9.86 -5.76
N GLY A 97 -8.87 9.90 -7.07
CA GLY A 97 -8.84 11.14 -7.84
C GLY A 97 -7.62 12.03 -7.58
N CYS A 98 -6.68 11.64 -6.71
CA CYS A 98 -5.40 12.33 -6.57
C CYS A 98 -4.59 12.13 -7.87
N ARG A 99 -4.61 13.15 -8.73
CA ARG A 99 -3.95 13.12 -10.04
C ARG A 99 -2.44 12.92 -9.91
N GLN A 100 -1.87 12.30 -10.93
CA GLN A 100 -0.43 12.06 -11.03
C GLN A 100 0.05 12.47 -12.43
N GLU A 101 1.37 12.65 -12.59
CA GLU A 101 1.97 12.96 -13.89
C GLU A 101 1.84 11.75 -14.82
N GLU A 102 1.02 11.86 -15.86
CA GLU A 102 0.62 10.76 -16.76
C GLU A 102 1.82 10.06 -17.41
N SER A 103 2.88 10.80 -17.74
CA SER A 103 4.10 10.21 -18.33
C SER A 103 4.79 9.21 -17.40
N HIS A 104 4.58 9.32 -16.09
CA HIS A 104 5.12 8.41 -15.08
C HIS A 104 4.07 7.45 -14.52
N HIS A 105 2.81 7.85 -14.57
CA HIS A 105 1.66 7.17 -13.97
C HIS A 105 0.52 7.00 -14.99
N PRO A 106 0.72 6.20 -16.05
CA PRO A 106 -0.30 5.96 -17.07
C PRO A 106 -1.52 5.20 -16.52
N GLU A 107 -1.38 4.56 -15.35
CA GLU A 107 -2.48 3.85 -14.65
C GLU A 107 -3.55 4.77 -14.05
N GLY A 108 -3.28 6.08 -13.95
CA GLY A 108 -4.23 7.08 -13.46
C GLY A 108 -3.90 7.64 -12.07
N ASP A 109 -4.89 7.62 -11.17
CA ASP A 109 -4.78 8.25 -9.85
C ASP A 109 -3.93 7.46 -8.85
N ALA A 110 -3.57 8.12 -7.74
CA ALA A 110 -2.73 7.53 -6.70
C ALA A 110 -3.37 6.28 -6.04
N PHE A 111 -4.71 6.19 -6.02
CA PHE A 111 -5.40 5.01 -5.51
C PHE A 111 -5.26 3.83 -6.47
N GLN A 112 -5.45 4.01 -7.79
CA GLN A 112 -5.21 2.94 -8.77
C GLN A 112 -3.77 2.46 -8.73
N HIS A 113 -2.80 3.37 -8.63
CA HIS A 113 -1.39 3.03 -8.44
C HIS A 113 -1.21 2.17 -7.18
N THR A 114 -1.73 2.61 -6.04
CA THR A 114 -1.65 1.86 -4.77
C THR A 114 -2.24 0.44 -4.90
N LEU A 115 -3.36 0.27 -5.60
CA LEU A 115 -3.93 -1.06 -5.85
C LEU A 115 -2.97 -1.97 -6.65
N LEU A 116 -2.29 -1.42 -7.66
CA LEU A 116 -1.29 -2.16 -8.43
C LEU A 116 -0.07 -2.51 -7.60
N VAL A 117 0.43 -1.60 -6.77
CA VAL A 117 1.57 -1.85 -5.87
C VAL A 117 1.24 -2.94 -4.85
N VAL A 118 0.05 -2.87 -4.23
CA VAL A 118 -0.46 -3.92 -3.32
C VAL A 118 -0.51 -5.28 -4.02
N GLU A 119 -0.99 -5.34 -5.26
CA GLU A 119 -1.02 -6.59 -6.03
C GLU A 119 0.39 -7.11 -6.38
N GLN A 120 1.33 -6.20 -6.68
CA GLN A 120 2.73 -6.57 -6.95
C GLN A 120 3.46 -7.06 -5.70
N CYS A 121 3.20 -6.47 -4.53
CA CYS A 121 3.69 -6.97 -3.25
C CYS A 121 3.08 -8.32 -2.90
N ARG A 122 1.77 -8.53 -3.18
CA ARG A 122 1.10 -9.82 -2.95
C ARG A 122 1.80 -10.98 -3.67
N LYS A 123 2.25 -10.76 -4.90
CA LYS A 123 3.02 -11.74 -5.71
C LYS A 123 4.41 -12.06 -5.17
N ARG A 124 4.94 -11.19 -4.31
CA ARG A 124 6.30 -11.28 -3.73
C ARG A 124 6.29 -11.63 -2.24
N LEU A 125 5.13 -11.95 -1.67
CA LEU A 125 5.02 -12.22 -0.22
C LEU A 125 5.93 -13.34 0.26
N GLN A 126 6.18 -14.35 -0.57
CA GLN A 126 7.07 -15.47 -0.26
C GLN A 126 8.54 -15.07 -0.12
N ASP A 127 8.94 -13.93 -0.68
CA ASP A 127 10.30 -13.39 -0.60
C ASP A 127 10.48 -12.47 0.62
N SER A 128 9.38 -12.13 1.31
CA SER A 128 9.34 -11.22 2.46
C SER A 128 9.50 -11.99 3.77
N ALA A 129 10.38 -11.49 4.64
CA ALA A 129 10.48 -11.96 6.02
C ALA A 129 9.38 -11.36 6.91
N HIS A 130 8.83 -10.22 6.51
CA HIS A 130 7.76 -9.52 7.21
C HIS A 130 6.54 -9.21 6.30
N PRO A 131 5.80 -10.23 5.82
CA PRO A 131 4.71 -10.08 4.85
C PRO A 131 3.66 -9.02 5.21
N LEU A 132 3.27 -8.98 6.49
CA LEU A 132 2.27 -8.03 6.97
C LEU A 132 2.77 -6.59 6.88
N VAL A 133 4.02 -6.35 7.28
CA VAL A 133 4.67 -5.04 7.22
C VAL A 133 4.81 -4.59 5.76
N LEU A 134 5.22 -5.48 4.86
CA LEU A 134 5.33 -5.20 3.43
C LEU A 134 3.98 -4.76 2.83
N MET A 135 2.90 -5.48 3.13
CA MET A 135 1.58 -5.17 2.58
C MET A 135 0.99 -3.86 3.15
N TRP A 136 1.22 -3.57 4.44
CA TRP A 136 0.85 -2.28 5.00
C TRP A 136 1.67 -1.13 4.42
N ALA A 137 2.98 -1.32 4.22
CA ALA A 137 3.82 -0.34 3.56
C ALA A 137 3.39 -0.11 2.11
N ALA A 138 2.99 -1.16 1.37
CA ALA A 138 2.45 -1.04 0.02
C ALA A 138 1.16 -0.21 -0.02
N LEU A 139 0.23 -0.44 0.91
CA LEU A 139 -1.01 0.33 1.01
C LEU A 139 -0.76 1.81 1.33
N LEU A 140 0.29 2.11 2.11
CA LEU A 140 0.53 3.44 2.67
C LEU A 140 1.70 4.21 2.01
N HIS A 141 2.44 3.62 1.07
CA HIS A 141 3.68 4.22 0.53
C HIS A 141 3.47 5.64 -0.01
N ASP A 142 2.32 5.86 -0.65
CA ASP A 142 1.94 7.10 -1.30
C ASP A 142 0.87 7.91 -0.56
N ILE A 143 0.55 7.56 0.69
CA ILE A 143 -0.53 8.21 1.46
C ILE A 143 -0.31 9.72 1.66
N GLY A 144 0.92 10.21 1.50
CA GLY A 144 1.27 11.62 1.55
C GLY A 144 1.00 12.42 0.27
N LYS A 145 0.72 11.76 -0.86
CA LYS A 145 0.52 12.44 -2.16
C LYS A 145 -0.61 13.47 -2.16
N PRO A 146 -1.80 13.21 -1.60
CA PRO A 146 -2.90 14.17 -1.65
C PRO A 146 -2.57 15.54 -1.05
N ALA A 147 -1.73 15.57 0.00
CA ALA A 147 -1.33 16.80 0.68
C ALA A 147 -0.13 17.51 0.05
N THR A 148 0.60 16.85 -0.86
CA THR A 148 1.89 17.33 -1.39
C THR A 148 1.92 17.47 -2.90
N THR A 149 0.88 17.01 -3.59
CA THR A 149 0.77 17.08 -5.05
C THR A 149 0.42 18.50 -5.49
N ALA A 150 1.32 19.13 -6.25
CA ALA A 150 1.13 20.47 -6.80
C ALA A 150 1.80 20.63 -8.16
N TYR A 151 1.41 21.67 -8.91
CA TYR A 151 2.08 22.01 -10.17
C TYR A 151 3.39 22.74 -9.91
N HIS A 152 4.47 22.19 -10.45
CA HIS A 152 5.79 22.80 -10.43
C HIS A 152 6.35 22.83 -11.86
N LYS A 153 6.61 24.03 -12.38
CA LYS A 153 7.14 24.25 -13.74
C LYS A 153 6.34 23.50 -14.82
N GLY A 154 5.02 23.51 -14.71
CA GLY A 154 4.10 22.87 -15.67
C GLY A 154 3.93 21.37 -15.53
N LYS A 155 4.58 20.72 -14.55
CA LYS A 155 4.43 19.29 -14.25
C LYS A 155 3.79 19.08 -12.89
N LEU A 156 3.01 18.01 -12.76
CA LEU A 156 2.41 17.64 -11.49
C LEU A 156 3.43 16.83 -10.67
N THR A 157 3.80 17.31 -9.49
CA THR A 157 4.81 16.65 -8.65
C THR A 157 4.36 16.59 -7.20
N ALA A 158 4.73 15.51 -6.50
CA ALA A 158 4.46 15.32 -5.07
C ALA A 158 5.77 15.35 -4.28
N TYR A 159 6.40 16.52 -4.16
CA TYR A 159 7.68 16.64 -3.45
C TYR A 159 7.48 16.44 -1.94
N GLY A 160 8.28 15.57 -1.33
CA GLY A 160 8.23 15.29 0.11
C GLY A 160 7.06 14.41 0.57
N HIS A 161 6.34 13.76 -0.36
CA HIS A 161 5.23 12.86 -0.03
C HIS A 161 5.67 11.64 0.79
N ASP A 162 6.92 11.21 0.67
CA ASP A 162 7.55 10.16 1.46
C ASP A 162 7.66 10.56 2.93
N VAL A 163 8.14 11.78 3.19
CA VAL A 163 8.26 12.32 4.56
C VAL A 163 6.88 12.58 5.15
N ALA A 164 5.97 13.21 4.40
CA ALA A 164 4.59 13.45 4.84
C ALA A 164 3.85 12.12 5.06
N GLY A 165 3.98 11.20 4.11
CA GLY A 165 3.39 9.86 4.14
C GLY A 165 3.85 9.05 5.32
N SER A 166 5.15 9.10 5.68
CA SER A 166 5.67 8.39 6.86
C SER A 166 5.02 8.85 8.17
N ARG A 167 4.69 10.15 8.29
CA ARG A 167 3.99 10.69 9.47
C ARG A 167 2.53 10.28 9.49
N LEU A 168 1.87 10.33 8.32
CA LEU A 168 0.49 9.89 8.15
C LEU A 168 0.34 8.40 8.41
N ALA A 169 1.29 7.57 7.98
CA ALA A 169 1.30 6.12 8.22
C ALA A 169 1.34 5.80 9.72
N VAL A 170 2.15 6.52 10.50
CA VAL A 170 2.15 6.38 11.97
C VAL A 170 0.79 6.74 12.55
N SER A 171 0.26 7.92 12.22
CA SER A 171 -1.05 8.35 12.72
C SER A 171 -2.16 7.36 12.38
N PHE A 172 -2.18 6.89 11.12
CA PHE A 172 -3.15 5.94 10.62
C PHE A 172 -3.08 4.62 11.39
N LEU A 173 -1.90 4.00 11.51
CA LEU A 173 -1.76 2.70 12.16
C LEU A 173 -1.95 2.77 13.67
N THR A 174 -1.51 3.85 14.32
CA THR A 174 -1.75 4.07 15.76
C THR A 174 -3.24 4.22 16.06
N GLU A 175 -3.99 4.94 15.22
CA GLU A 175 -5.44 5.08 15.36
C GLU A 175 -6.16 3.72 15.25
N LEU A 176 -5.66 2.82 14.40
CA LEU A 176 -6.16 1.44 14.28
C LEU A 176 -5.62 0.49 15.37
N LYS A 177 -4.87 1.00 16.35
CA LYS A 177 -4.23 0.22 17.43
C LYS A 177 -3.28 -0.88 16.93
N ALA A 178 -2.57 -0.62 15.83
CA ALA A 178 -1.55 -1.53 15.32
C ALA A 178 -0.40 -1.71 16.34
N PRO A 179 0.27 -2.88 16.38
CA PRO A 179 1.43 -3.08 17.23
C PRO A 179 2.56 -2.09 16.92
N PRO A 180 3.23 -1.49 17.93
CA PRO A 180 4.25 -0.47 17.72
C PRO A 180 5.39 -0.88 16.77
N GLU A 181 5.80 -2.15 16.80
CA GLU A 181 6.81 -2.71 15.92
C GLU A 181 6.38 -2.68 14.45
N VAL A 182 5.10 -2.94 14.16
CA VAL A 182 4.53 -2.83 12.81
C VAL A 182 4.49 -1.37 12.39
N VAL A 183 4.04 -0.47 13.28
CA VAL A 183 3.98 0.98 13.02
C VAL A 183 5.37 1.51 12.64
N ASN A 184 6.39 1.18 13.43
CA ASN A 184 7.76 1.62 13.22
C ASN A 184 8.33 1.07 11.91
N ALA A 185 8.15 -0.23 11.64
CA ALA A 185 8.68 -0.84 10.41
C ALA A 185 8.01 -0.27 9.16
N VAL A 186 6.69 -0.11 9.18
CA VAL A 186 5.93 0.50 8.07
C VAL A 186 6.35 1.96 7.87
N GLN A 187 6.54 2.73 8.94
CA GLN A 187 7.00 4.12 8.85
C GLN A 187 8.32 4.22 8.08
N GLN A 188 9.31 3.38 8.41
CA GLN A 188 10.61 3.41 7.74
C GLN A 188 10.52 3.02 6.27
N LEU A 189 9.72 2.00 5.95
CA LEU A 189 9.50 1.59 4.56
C LEU A 189 8.81 2.69 3.75
N VAL A 190 7.73 3.27 4.26
CA VAL A 190 7.01 4.39 3.61
C VAL A 190 7.94 5.59 3.44
N ARG A 191 8.77 5.91 4.43
CA ARG A 191 9.72 7.03 4.34
C ARG A 191 10.77 6.82 3.25
N GLU A 192 11.28 5.59 3.11
CA GLU A 192 12.45 5.34 2.27
C GLU A 192 12.07 4.66 0.93
N HIS A 193 10.79 4.45 0.62
CA HIS A 193 10.30 3.64 -0.54
C HIS A 193 10.88 4.06 -1.90
N MET A 194 11.12 5.36 -2.10
CA MET A 194 11.73 5.89 -3.34
C MET A 194 13.25 5.77 -3.40
N GLN A 195 13.93 5.55 -2.26
CA GLN A 195 15.39 5.66 -2.16
C GLN A 195 16.14 4.75 -3.11
N PRO A 196 15.78 3.46 -3.33
CA PRO A 196 16.49 2.63 -4.28
C PRO A 196 16.54 3.24 -5.68
N VAL A 197 15.40 3.75 -6.17
CA VAL A 197 15.29 4.42 -7.48
C VAL A 197 16.07 5.74 -7.50
N LEU A 198 15.97 6.55 -6.44
CA LEU A 198 16.65 7.85 -6.35
C LEU A 198 18.17 7.71 -6.29
N LEU A 199 18.68 6.77 -5.49
CA LEU A 199 20.10 6.46 -5.40
C LEU A 199 20.64 5.96 -6.73
N TYR A 200 19.91 5.07 -7.41
CA TYR A 200 20.32 4.58 -8.73
C TYR A 200 20.37 5.70 -9.78
N LYS A 201 19.40 6.62 -9.78
CA LYS A 201 19.41 7.79 -10.68
C LYS A 201 20.60 8.73 -10.45
N GLN A 202 21.19 8.71 -9.25
CA GLN A 202 22.32 9.55 -8.88
C GLN A 202 23.58 8.72 -8.58
N LYS A 203 23.65 7.48 -9.08
CA LYS A 203 24.64 6.47 -8.70
C LYS A 203 26.09 6.93 -8.75
N ASP A 204 26.44 7.84 -9.66
CA ASP A 204 27.79 8.39 -9.82
C ASP A 204 28.18 9.40 -8.73
N LYS A 205 27.21 9.85 -7.92
CA LYS A 205 27.36 10.86 -6.86
C LYS A 205 27.02 10.32 -5.47
N VAL A 206 26.55 9.08 -5.36
CA VAL A 206 26.14 8.48 -4.08
C VAL A 206 27.37 8.09 -3.26
N SER A 207 27.49 8.64 -2.06
CA SER A 207 28.55 8.28 -1.12
C SER A 207 28.22 7.00 -0.34
N ASP A 208 29.27 6.32 0.12
CA ASP A 208 29.15 5.14 0.99
C ASP A 208 28.39 5.42 2.28
N ARG A 209 28.61 6.61 2.85
CA ARG A 209 27.87 7.10 4.02
C ARG A 209 26.37 7.15 3.77
N ALA A 210 25.92 7.54 2.57
CA ALA A 210 24.50 7.62 2.26
C ALA A 210 23.85 6.22 2.27
N ILE A 211 24.55 5.22 1.71
CA ILE A 211 24.07 3.83 1.68
C ILE A 211 24.09 3.22 3.07
N ARG A 212 25.18 3.39 3.83
CA ARG A 212 25.23 2.93 5.24
C ARG A 212 24.11 3.53 6.09
N ARG A 213 23.78 4.82 5.88
CA ARG A 213 22.65 5.48 6.56
C ARG A 213 21.28 4.92 6.14
N LEU A 214 21.12 4.49 4.90
CA LEU A 214 19.90 3.79 4.47
C LEU A 214 19.79 2.44 5.20
N LEU A 215 20.84 1.62 5.14
CA LEU A 215 20.87 0.29 5.78
C LEU A 215 20.64 0.32 7.28
N ALA A 216 21.09 1.39 7.97
CA ALA A 216 20.88 1.54 9.41
C ALA A 216 19.42 1.86 9.80
N ARG A 217 18.57 2.25 8.85
CA ARG A 217 17.19 2.71 9.13
C ARG A 217 16.10 1.74 8.69
N VAL A 218 16.39 0.86 7.74
CA VAL A 218 15.37 0.03 7.09
C VAL A 218 15.90 -1.36 6.79
N ASP A 219 15.02 -2.35 6.86
CA ASP A 219 15.31 -3.66 6.27
C ASP A 219 15.40 -3.50 4.76
N ILE A 220 16.61 -3.64 4.23
CA ILE A 220 16.88 -3.42 2.81
C ILE A 220 16.19 -4.44 1.91
N LYS A 221 15.93 -5.66 2.40
CA LYS A 221 15.23 -6.68 1.62
C LYS A 221 13.77 -6.28 1.44
N GLU A 222 13.09 -5.90 2.52
CA GLU A 222 11.71 -5.41 2.48
C GLU A 222 11.59 -4.12 1.64
N LEU A 223 12.56 -3.21 1.77
CA LEU A 223 12.58 -1.99 0.96
C LEU A 223 12.74 -2.29 -0.53
N LEU A 224 13.60 -3.24 -0.91
CA LEU A 224 13.77 -3.63 -2.30
C LEU A 224 12.51 -4.28 -2.87
N LEU A 225 11.78 -5.10 -2.08
CA LEU A 225 10.50 -5.68 -2.50
C LEU A 225 9.44 -4.60 -2.73
N LEU A 226 9.31 -3.66 -1.79
CA LEU A 226 8.36 -2.55 -1.92
C LEU A 226 8.70 -1.64 -3.10
N SER A 227 9.97 -1.27 -3.24
CA SER A 227 10.42 -0.38 -4.33
C SER A 227 10.29 -1.05 -5.70
N GLU A 228 10.53 -2.36 -5.79
CA GLU A 228 10.28 -3.14 -7.00
C GLU A 228 8.78 -3.15 -7.36
N ALA A 229 7.91 -3.35 -6.36
CA ALA A 229 6.46 -3.34 -6.55
C ALA A 229 5.93 -1.96 -6.99
N ASP A 230 6.41 -0.86 -6.39
CA ASP A 230 6.08 0.52 -6.80
C ASP A 230 6.60 0.83 -8.22
N TYR A 231 7.82 0.42 -8.52
CA TYR A 231 8.40 0.68 -9.83
C TYR A 231 7.67 -0.05 -10.96
N THR A 232 7.24 -1.30 -10.71
CA THR A 232 6.56 -2.16 -11.70
C THR A 232 5.03 -2.04 -11.69
N GLY A 233 4.43 -1.51 -10.61
CA GLY A 233 2.99 -1.39 -10.41
C GLY A 233 2.33 -0.24 -11.18
N ARG A 234 2.57 -0.10 -12.49
CA ARG A 234 2.14 1.07 -13.30
C ARG A 234 1.35 0.72 -14.57
N GLY A 235 0.94 -0.54 -14.73
CA GLY A 235 0.25 -1.01 -15.93
C GLY A 235 1.13 -1.12 -17.18
N ILE A 236 2.43 -0.83 -17.06
CA ILE A 236 3.44 -0.94 -18.11
C ILE A 236 4.61 -1.81 -17.64
N THR A 237 5.26 -2.50 -18.58
CA THR A 237 6.45 -3.31 -18.27
C THR A 237 7.64 -2.40 -18.01
N ARG A 238 8.28 -2.55 -16.85
CA ARG A 238 9.52 -1.86 -16.49
C ARG A 238 10.47 -2.85 -15.83
N ASP A 239 11.74 -2.74 -16.17
CA ASP A 239 12.77 -3.57 -15.57
C ASP A 239 13.38 -2.87 -14.33
N TYR A 240 13.18 -3.48 -13.16
CA TYR A 240 13.74 -3.01 -11.89
C TYR A 240 15.12 -3.64 -11.59
N GLN A 241 15.52 -4.70 -12.32
CA GLN A 241 16.76 -5.43 -12.04
C GLN A 241 18.02 -4.56 -12.07
N PRO A 242 18.17 -3.55 -12.96
CA PRO A 242 19.34 -2.67 -12.93
C PRO A 242 19.50 -1.92 -11.60
N ILE A 243 18.39 -1.49 -10.99
CA ILE A 243 18.36 -0.78 -9.70
C ILE A 243 18.74 -1.74 -8.58
N LYS A 244 18.07 -2.89 -8.52
CA LYS A 244 18.31 -3.94 -7.52
C LYS A 244 19.76 -4.44 -7.55
N ASN A 245 20.24 -4.84 -8.72
CA ASN A 245 21.59 -5.38 -8.90
C ASN A 245 22.68 -4.35 -8.60
N TRP A 246 22.44 -3.07 -8.88
CA TRP A 246 23.38 -2.02 -8.50
C TRP A 246 23.44 -1.84 -6.98
N LEU A 247 22.30 -1.75 -6.31
CA LEU A 247 22.26 -1.53 -4.87
C LEU A 247 22.80 -2.73 -4.08
N CYS A 248 22.43 -3.96 -4.46
CA CYS A 248 22.96 -5.18 -3.85
C CYS A 248 24.49 -5.26 -3.96
N ARG A 249 25.05 -5.05 -5.16
CA ARG A 249 26.52 -5.05 -5.35
C ARG A 249 27.21 -3.98 -4.48
N ARG A 250 26.61 -2.80 -4.36
CA ARG A 250 27.19 -1.73 -3.56
C ARG A 250 27.16 -2.04 -2.06
N ILE A 251 26.11 -2.71 -1.59
CA ILE A 251 26.00 -3.18 -0.20
C ILE A 251 27.05 -4.26 0.08
N GLU A 252 27.21 -5.22 -0.84
CA GLU A 252 28.22 -6.28 -0.71
C GLU A 252 29.64 -5.69 -0.59
N GLN A 253 29.99 -4.73 -1.46
CA GLN A 253 31.28 -4.02 -1.39
C GLN A 253 31.51 -3.32 -0.04
N LEU A 254 30.46 -2.74 0.55
CA LEU A 254 30.53 -2.04 1.84
C LEU A 254 30.67 -2.97 3.05
N GLN A 255 30.32 -4.25 2.88
CA GLN A 255 30.40 -5.29 3.90
C GLN A 255 31.69 -6.11 3.81
N MET A 256 32.49 -5.95 2.75
CA MET A 256 33.80 -6.60 2.65
C MET A 256 34.79 -6.03 3.67
N PRO A 257 35.56 -6.87 4.39
CA PRO A 257 36.61 -6.42 5.28
C PRO A 257 37.66 -5.57 4.53
N GLY A 258 37.85 -4.31 4.93
CA GLY A 258 38.84 -3.40 4.33
C GLY A 258 38.28 -2.16 3.62
N ALA A 259 36.96 -2.01 3.51
CA ALA A 259 36.31 -0.87 2.82
C ALA A 259 36.31 0.46 3.61
N ASP A 260 36.99 0.54 4.76
CA ASP A 260 37.05 1.74 5.62
C ASP A 260 38.24 2.68 5.31
N LYS A 261 38.77 2.64 4.07
CA LYS A 261 39.86 3.53 3.64
C LYS A 261 39.59 4.15 2.27
N SER A 262 38.70 5.14 2.22
CA SER A 262 38.76 6.28 1.28
C SER A 262 37.68 7.30 1.59
#